data_AF-A0A2H9QV94-F1
#
_entry.id   AF-A0A2H9QV94-F1
#
_cell.length_a   1.000
_cell.length_b   1.000
_cell.length_c   1.000
_cell.angle_alpha   90.00
_cell.angle_beta   90.00
_cell.angle_gamma   90.00
#
_symmetry.space_group_name_H-M   'P 1'
#
loop_
_entity.id
_entity.type
_entity.pdbx_description
1 polymer ?
#
loop_
_entity_poly.entity_id
_entity_poly.type
_entity_poly.pdbx_seq_one_letter_code
_entity_poly.pdbx_strand_id
1 'polypeptide(L)'
;MKDEENYPKIDPMAKVHLKKDAKKIKVASGRCPRCHQKDTFVDDDNIRVDTMLAGERVVISHLKGVRCRNCNETALDPESTHLVEEIIIKSNRPLVRFKRKITHIAQRPAIYLPKDMLDSMDIKKLRDVIIYPRTRRSIVVEFT
;
A
#
# COMPACT_ATOMS: atom_id res chain seq x y z
N MET A 1 38.30 15.22 1.97
CA MET A 1 37.83 16.50 2.54
C MET A 1 36.51 16.85 1.87
N LYS A 2 35.45 16.83 2.67
CA LYS A 2 34.10 17.37 2.48
C LYS A 2 33.16 16.68 1.48
N ASP A 3 32.33 15.86 2.12
CA ASP A 3 30.98 15.41 1.78
C ASP A 3 30.04 16.57 1.41
N GLU A 4 29.06 16.30 0.56
CA GLU A 4 27.68 16.83 0.69
C GLU A 4 26.74 16.08 -0.26
N GLU A 5 26.15 15.00 0.26
CA GLU A 5 25.02 14.31 -0.35
C GLU A 5 23.78 15.20 -0.30
N ASN A 6 23.38 15.73 -1.46
CA ASN A 6 22.16 16.48 -1.62
C ASN A 6 20.97 15.53 -1.77
N TYR A 7 20.44 15.04 -0.66
CA TYR A 7 19.15 14.34 -0.62
C TYR A 7 18.00 15.35 -0.53
N PRO A 8 16.93 15.21 -1.34
CA PRO A 8 15.76 16.06 -1.23
C PRO A 8 15.07 15.81 0.13
N LYS A 9 14.99 16.86 0.95
CA LYS A 9 14.22 16.87 2.20
C LYS A 9 12.75 16.68 1.86
N ILE A 10 12.19 15.54 2.22
CA ILE A 10 10.76 15.28 2.14
C ILE A 10 10.15 15.86 3.42
N ASP A 11 9.40 16.94 3.27
CA ASP A 11 8.69 17.59 4.37
C ASP A 11 7.49 16.72 4.79
N PRO A 12 7.45 16.15 6.01
CA PRO A 12 6.39 15.22 6.43
C PRO A 12 5.05 15.93 6.71
N MET A 13 4.93 17.22 6.40
CA MET A 13 3.73 18.03 6.67
C MET A 13 3.19 18.77 5.43
N ALA A 14 3.19 18.12 4.26
CA ALA A 14 2.39 18.61 3.13
C ALA A 14 0.89 18.50 3.48
N LYS A 15 0.33 19.55 4.09
CA LYS A 15 -1.10 19.71 4.36
C LYS A 15 -1.85 19.76 3.03
N VAL A 16 -2.31 18.60 2.57
CA VAL A 16 -3.20 18.52 1.40
C VAL A 16 -4.50 19.24 1.75
N HIS A 17 -4.69 20.40 1.13
CA HIS A 17 -5.93 21.17 1.23
C HIS A 17 -7.00 20.41 0.42
N LEU A 18 -7.81 19.61 1.12
CA LEU A 18 -8.98 18.94 0.54
C LEU A 18 -9.99 20.02 0.12
N LYS A 19 -10.16 20.21 -1.19
CA LYS A 19 -11.20 21.05 -1.78
C LYS A 19 -12.57 20.51 -1.36
N LYS A 20 -13.45 21.41 -0.94
CA LYS A 20 -14.67 21.13 -0.16
C LYS A 20 -15.89 20.68 -0.97
N ASP A 21 -15.70 20.21 -2.20
CA ASP A 21 -16.81 19.96 -3.13
C ASP A 21 -16.93 18.47 -3.49
N ALA A 22 -17.13 17.62 -2.49
CA ALA A 22 -17.44 16.22 -2.70
C ALA A 22 -18.88 16.08 -3.20
N LYS A 23 -19.00 15.62 -4.46
CA LYS A 23 -20.26 15.36 -5.15
C LYS A 23 -21.05 14.28 -4.38
N LYS A 24 -22.16 14.68 -3.74
CA LYS A 24 -23.03 13.80 -2.93
C LYS A 24 -23.26 12.45 -3.61
N ILE A 25 -22.91 11.37 -2.94
CA ILE A 25 -23.29 10.01 -3.35
C ILE A 25 -24.82 9.96 -3.27
N LYS A 26 -25.50 9.89 -4.42
CA LYS A 26 -26.90 9.49 -4.44
C LYS A 26 -26.92 7.99 -4.15
N VAL A 27 -26.97 7.62 -2.88
CA VAL A 27 -27.27 6.24 -2.49
C VAL A 27 -28.69 5.98 -3.00
N ALA A 28 -28.79 5.31 -4.14
CA ALA A 28 -30.06 4.83 -4.65
C ALA A 28 -30.69 4.01 -3.52
N SER A 29 -31.87 4.43 -3.04
CA SER A 29 -32.72 3.78 -2.03
C SER A 29 -32.53 2.26 -2.01
N GLY A 30 -31.55 1.81 -1.24
CA GLY A 30 -30.86 0.55 -1.46
C GLY A 30 -30.86 -0.22 -0.16
N ARG A 31 -31.32 -1.46 -0.22
CA ARG A 31 -31.21 -2.36 0.93
C ARG A 31 -29.74 -2.53 1.28
N CYS A 32 -29.42 -2.47 2.56
CA CYS A 32 -28.10 -2.86 3.03
C CYS A 32 -27.81 -4.31 2.59
N PRO A 33 -26.68 -4.60 1.92
CA PRO A 33 -26.37 -5.96 1.48
C PRO A 33 -26.11 -6.91 2.65
N ARG A 34 -25.82 -6.37 3.85
CA ARG A 34 -25.51 -7.16 5.04
C ARG A 34 -26.72 -7.48 5.90
N CYS A 35 -27.57 -6.49 6.18
CA CYS A 35 -28.75 -6.67 7.05
C CYS A 35 -30.09 -6.58 6.32
N HIS A 36 -30.08 -6.34 5.00
CA HIS A 36 -31.25 -6.27 4.10
C HIS A 36 -32.32 -5.24 4.46
N GLN A 37 -32.07 -4.38 5.45
CA GLN A 37 -32.94 -3.28 5.79
C GLN A 37 -32.85 -2.15 4.77
N LYS A 38 -33.98 -1.52 4.48
CA LYS A 38 -34.10 -0.41 3.54
C LYS A 38 -33.73 0.90 4.22
N ASP A 39 -33.16 1.83 3.45
CA ASP A 39 -32.93 3.23 3.83
C ASP A 39 -32.13 3.41 5.13
N THR A 40 -31.24 2.46 5.44
CA THR A 40 -30.40 2.50 6.65
C THR A 40 -29.04 3.17 6.45
N PHE A 41 -28.68 3.50 5.21
CA PHE A 41 -27.39 4.12 4.89
C PHE A 41 -27.42 5.62 5.16
N VAL A 42 -26.37 6.10 5.82
CA VAL A 42 -26.13 7.52 6.05
C VAL A 42 -24.71 7.90 5.73
N ASP A 43 -24.52 9.13 5.27
CA ASP A 43 -23.20 9.67 4.98
C ASP A 43 -22.32 9.66 6.24
N ASP A 44 -21.06 9.25 6.06
CA ASP A 44 -20.05 9.22 7.10
C ASP A 44 -18.70 9.66 6.53
N ASP A 45 -18.14 10.73 7.08
CA ASP A 45 -16.86 11.33 6.67
C ASP A 45 -15.66 10.83 7.52
N ASN A 46 -15.86 9.81 8.34
CA ASN A 46 -14.86 9.28 9.27
C ASN A 46 -14.81 7.75 9.26
N ILE A 47 -14.95 7.15 8.09
CA ILE A 47 -14.73 5.71 7.89
C ILE A 47 -13.22 5.42 8.02
N ARG A 48 -12.90 4.26 8.62
CA ARG A 48 -11.53 3.79 8.82
C ARG A 48 -11.35 2.44 8.15
N VAL A 49 -10.29 2.29 7.39
CA VAL A 49 -9.83 1.01 6.83
C VAL A 49 -8.57 0.60 7.59
N ASP A 50 -8.61 -0.57 8.21
CA ASP A 50 -7.49 -1.16 8.97
C ASP A 50 -7.13 -2.48 8.32
N THR A 51 -5.93 -2.58 7.76
CA THR A 51 -5.49 -3.75 7.01
C THR A 51 -4.01 -4.02 7.22
N MET A 52 -3.58 -5.24 6.95
CA MET A 52 -2.18 -5.65 6.95
C MET A 52 -1.67 -5.70 5.51
N LEU A 53 -0.67 -4.90 5.17
CA LEU A 53 0.00 -4.90 3.87
C LEU A 53 1.47 -5.24 4.04
N ALA A 54 1.93 -6.30 3.39
CA ALA A 54 3.34 -6.75 3.44
C ALA A 54 3.90 -6.92 4.87
N GLY A 55 3.05 -7.33 5.83
CA GLY A 55 3.44 -7.50 7.24
C GLY A 55 3.38 -6.23 8.09
N GLU A 56 3.08 -5.07 7.50
CA GLU A 56 2.88 -3.80 8.20
C GLU A 56 1.39 -3.49 8.35
N ARG A 57 0.99 -2.97 9.51
CA ARG A 57 -0.38 -2.50 9.75
C ARG A 57 -0.58 -1.12 9.14
N VAL A 58 -1.49 -1.01 8.20
CA VAL A 58 -1.85 0.24 7.53
C VAL A 58 -3.27 0.63 7.93
N VAL A 59 -3.38 1.77 8.61
CA VAL A 59 -4.66 2.36 9.02
C VAL A 59 -4.89 3.64 8.22
N ILE A 60 -5.96 3.64 7.42
CA ILE A 60 -6.38 4.78 6.62
C ILE A 60 -7.65 5.35 7.26
N SER A 61 -7.59 6.59 7.73
CA SER A 61 -8.70 7.28 8.42
C SER A 61 -9.24 8.45 7.61
N HIS A 62 -10.35 9.04 8.07
CA HIS A 62 -11.01 10.18 7.44
C HIS A 62 -11.48 9.91 6.01
N LEU A 63 -11.92 8.66 5.78
CA LEU A 63 -12.52 8.26 4.51
C LEU A 63 -14.01 8.61 4.51
N LYS A 64 -14.49 9.05 3.35
CA LYS A 64 -15.88 9.39 3.10
C LYS A 64 -16.63 8.24 2.47
N GLY A 65 -17.91 8.16 2.77
CA GLY A 65 -18.79 7.14 2.23
C GLY A 65 -20.10 7.10 2.97
N VAL A 66 -20.68 5.91 3.05
CA VAL A 66 -21.92 5.66 3.76
C VAL A 66 -21.76 4.54 4.76
N ARG A 67 -22.43 4.66 5.90
CA ARG A 67 -22.53 3.63 6.95
C ARG A 67 -23.99 3.23 7.15
N CYS A 68 -24.25 1.93 7.22
CA CYS A 68 -25.54 1.40 7.64
C CYS A 68 -25.72 1.60 9.14
N ARG A 69 -26.75 2.34 9.57
CA ARG A 69 -27.05 2.56 11.00
C ARG A 69 -27.42 1.29 11.78
N ASN A 70 -27.89 0.27 11.08
CA ASN A 70 -28.37 -0.96 11.71
C ASN A 70 -27.25 -1.98 11.98
N CYS A 71 -26.36 -2.20 11.00
CA CYS A 71 -25.30 -3.22 11.11
C CYS A 71 -23.88 -2.67 10.97
N ASN A 72 -23.71 -1.35 10.89
CA ASN A 72 -22.42 -0.66 10.74
C ASN A 72 -21.63 -1.01 9.47
N GLU A 73 -22.24 -1.69 8.50
CA GLU A 73 -21.63 -1.92 7.19
C GLU A 73 -21.29 -0.59 6.51
N THR A 74 -20.06 -0.46 6.01
CA THR A 74 -19.58 0.78 5.37
C THR A 74 -19.29 0.56 3.89
N ALA A 75 -19.65 1.52 3.05
CA ALA A 75 -19.22 1.60 1.67
C ALA A 75 -18.52 2.94 1.44
N LEU A 76 -17.38 2.92 0.76
CA LEU A 76 -16.60 4.13 0.48
C LEU A 76 -17.14 4.86 -0.74
N ASP A 77 -16.94 6.17 -0.76
CA ASP A 77 -17.15 6.97 -1.96
C ASP A 77 -16.03 6.74 -2.99
N PRO A 78 -16.23 7.12 -4.27
CA PRO A 78 -15.24 6.90 -5.31
C PRO A 78 -13.88 7.56 -5.02
N GLU A 79 -13.88 8.75 -4.39
CA GLU A 79 -12.66 9.49 -4.06
C GLU A 79 -11.85 8.76 -2.98
N SER A 80 -12.50 8.35 -1.90
CA SER A 80 -11.92 7.59 -0.79
C SER A 80 -11.47 6.21 -1.21
N THR A 81 -12.21 5.56 -2.12
CA THR A 81 -11.79 4.29 -2.73
C THR A 81 -10.47 4.47 -3.49
N HIS A 82 -10.37 5.50 -4.33
CA HIS A 82 -9.13 5.80 -5.07
C HIS A 82 -7.96 6.13 -4.12
N LEU A 83 -8.21 6.86 -3.02
CA LEU A 83 -7.19 7.13 -2.01
C LEU A 83 -6.69 5.84 -1.34
N VAL A 84 -7.60 4.94 -0.97
CA VAL A 84 -7.25 3.63 -0.39
C VAL A 84 -6.42 2.82 -1.39
N GLU A 85 -6.84 2.74 -2.65
CA GLU A 85 -6.09 2.06 -3.70
C GLU A 85 -4.69 2.65 -3.89
N GLU A 86 -4.58 3.98 -3.96
CA GLU A 86 -3.30 4.67 -4.12
C GLU A 86 -2.35 4.40 -2.94
N ILE A 87 -2.87 4.44 -1.71
CA ILE A 87 -2.11 4.12 -0.50
C ILE A 87 -1.68 2.66 -0.54
N ILE A 88 -2.57 1.72 -0.85
CA ILE A 88 -2.22 0.29 -0.96
C ILE A 88 -1.11 0.10 -2.00
N ILE A 89 -1.22 0.73 -3.17
CA ILE A 89 -0.21 0.65 -4.24
C ILE A 89 1.13 1.23 -3.78
N LYS A 90 1.12 2.37 -3.05
CA LYS A 90 2.33 3.01 -2.53
C LYS A 90 2.97 2.21 -1.40
N SER A 91 2.18 1.71 -0.46
CA SER A 91 2.64 0.86 0.65
C SER A 91 3.21 -0.47 0.16
N ASN A 92 2.74 -0.97 -0.98
CA ASN A 92 3.31 -2.16 -1.63
C ASN A 92 4.59 -1.86 -2.43
N ARG A 93 5.08 -0.61 -2.46
CA ARG A 93 6.38 -0.29 -3.05
C ARG A 93 7.46 -0.51 -1.99
N PRO A 94 8.56 -1.19 -2.32
CA PRO A 94 9.68 -1.33 -1.39
C PRO A 94 10.20 0.06 -1.03
N LEU A 95 10.39 0.30 0.27
CA LEU A 95 10.92 1.55 0.85
C LEU A 95 12.25 1.96 0.21
N VAL A 96 13.04 0.98 -0.23
CA VAL A 96 14.34 1.19 -0.88
C VAL A 96 14.41 0.41 -2.19
N ARG A 97 14.91 1.05 -3.25
CA ARG A 97 15.15 0.41 -4.55
C ARG A 97 16.65 0.37 -4.83
N PHE A 98 17.18 -0.83 -5.02
CA PHE A 98 18.56 -1.03 -5.42
C PHE A 98 18.64 -1.30 -6.91
N LYS A 99 19.46 -0.52 -7.64
CA LYS A 99 19.74 -0.78 -9.05
C LYS A 99 21.04 -1.58 -9.17
N ARG A 100 20.95 -2.78 -9.76
CA ARG A 100 22.11 -3.63 -10.07
C ARG A 100 22.05 -4.08 -11.52
N LYS A 101 23.23 -4.30 -12.12
CA LYS A 101 23.33 -4.96 -13.42
C LYS A 101 23.31 -6.48 -13.21
N ILE A 102 22.73 -7.20 -14.16
CA ILE A 102 22.91 -8.65 -14.25
C ILE A 102 24.38 -8.90 -14.64
N THR A 103 25.04 -9.72 -13.86
CA THR A 103 26.44 -10.15 -14.05
C THR A 103 26.47 -11.63 -14.43
N HIS A 104 27.67 -12.19 -14.62
CA HIS A 104 27.85 -13.61 -14.90
C HIS A 104 28.79 -14.23 -13.87
N ILE A 105 28.42 -15.38 -13.31
CA ILE A 105 29.27 -16.23 -12.46
C ILE A 105 29.28 -17.61 -13.09
N ALA A 106 30.46 -18.16 -13.40
CA ALA A 106 30.60 -19.48 -14.02
C ALA A 106 29.63 -19.69 -15.21
N GLN A 107 29.56 -18.68 -16.12
CA GLN A 107 28.67 -18.64 -17.30
C GLN A 107 27.16 -18.59 -17.01
N ARG A 108 26.74 -18.40 -15.76
CA ARG A 108 25.34 -18.25 -15.38
C ARG A 108 25.01 -16.79 -15.01
N PRO A 109 23.84 -16.27 -15.42
CA PRO A 109 23.39 -14.95 -14.97
C PRO A 109 23.27 -14.89 -13.44
N ALA A 110 23.79 -13.82 -12.84
CA ALA A 110 23.77 -13.61 -11.41
C ALA A 110 23.51 -12.14 -11.06
N ILE A 111 22.73 -11.92 -10.02
CA ILE A 111 22.50 -10.61 -9.41
C ILE A 111 22.99 -10.66 -7.98
N TYR A 112 23.88 -9.75 -7.60
CA TYR A 112 24.35 -9.64 -6.23
C TYR A 112 23.38 -8.80 -5.40
N LEU A 113 22.96 -9.36 -4.27
CA LEU A 113 22.18 -8.65 -3.27
C LEU A 113 23.08 -7.66 -2.51
N PRO A 114 22.66 -6.40 -2.32
CA PRO A 114 23.42 -5.43 -1.54
C PRO A 114 23.61 -5.90 -0.09
N LYS A 115 24.79 -5.63 0.49
CA LYS A 115 25.12 -6.02 1.87
C LYS A 115 24.10 -5.47 2.88
N ASP A 116 23.75 -4.19 2.76
CA ASP A 116 22.78 -3.53 3.66
C ASP A 116 21.40 -4.22 3.65
N MET A 117 21.02 -4.83 2.53
CA MET A 117 19.77 -5.58 2.42
C MET A 117 19.88 -6.94 3.11
N LEU A 118 21.03 -7.61 3.00
CA LEU A 118 21.29 -8.87 3.70
C LEU A 118 21.35 -8.66 5.22
N ASP A 119 22.01 -7.59 5.66
CA ASP A 119 22.15 -7.24 7.07
C ASP A 119 20.79 -6.85 7.68
N SER A 120 19.99 -6.03 6.97
CA SER A 120 18.66 -5.62 7.48
C SER A 120 17.61 -6.74 7.51
N MET A 121 17.75 -7.76 6.66
CA MET A 121 16.87 -8.93 6.63
C MET A 121 17.41 -10.13 7.42
N ASP A 122 18.54 -9.99 8.13
CA ASP A 122 19.27 -11.08 8.83
C ASP A 122 19.47 -12.33 7.94
N ILE A 123 19.82 -12.13 6.67
CA ILE A 123 20.02 -13.21 5.71
C ILE A 123 21.43 -13.78 5.89
N LYS A 124 21.51 -15.03 6.36
CA LYS A 124 22.77 -15.76 6.49
C LYS A 124 23.15 -16.45 5.19
N LYS A 125 24.45 -16.75 5.04
CA LYS A 125 24.97 -17.54 3.91
C LYS A 125 24.32 -18.94 3.92
N LEU A 126 24.17 -19.52 2.72
CA LEU A 126 23.62 -20.86 2.51
C LEU A 126 22.16 -21.03 2.95
N ARG A 127 21.43 -19.94 3.20
CA ARG A 127 19.99 -20.00 3.41
C ARG A 127 19.29 -20.36 2.10
N ASP A 128 18.29 -21.23 2.21
CA ASP A 128 17.48 -21.62 1.06
C ASP A 128 16.59 -20.46 0.61
N VAL A 129 16.39 -20.39 -0.71
CA VAL A 129 15.66 -19.31 -1.35
C VAL A 129 14.75 -19.88 -2.44
N ILE A 130 13.49 -19.48 -2.41
CA ILE A 130 12.52 -19.78 -3.44
C ILE A 130 12.49 -18.60 -4.41
N ILE A 131 12.69 -18.87 -5.70
CA ILE A 131 12.69 -17.85 -6.76
C ILE A 131 11.63 -18.20 -7.79
N TYR A 132 10.70 -17.29 -8.05
CA TYR A 132 9.67 -17.48 -9.07
C TYR A 132 9.29 -16.18 -9.78
N PRO A 133 8.89 -16.23 -11.06
CA PRO A 133 8.44 -15.06 -11.78
C PRO A 133 7.06 -14.60 -11.29
N ARG A 134 6.91 -13.30 -11.00
CA ARG A 134 5.59 -12.69 -10.75
C ARG A 134 5.02 -12.05 -12.01
N THR A 135 5.88 -11.45 -12.85
CA THR A 135 5.51 -10.91 -14.16
C THR A 135 6.70 -11.05 -15.14
N ARG A 136 6.53 -10.66 -16.41
CA ARG A 136 7.65 -10.63 -17.39
C ARG A 136 8.82 -9.74 -17.00
N ARG A 137 8.64 -8.81 -16.05
CA ARG A 137 9.68 -7.87 -15.60
C ARG A 137 9.96 -7.95 -14.09
N SER A 138 9.37 -8.92 -13.39
CA SER A 138 9.53 -9.04 -11.94
C SER A 138 9.62 -10.49 -11.51
N ILE A 139 10.55 -10.75 -10.61
CA ILE A 139 10.69 -12.00 -9.87
C ILE A 139 10.46 -11.72 -8.39
N VAL A 140 10.00 -12.73 -7.67
CA VAL A 140 9.95 -12.73 -6.22
C VAL A 140 11.01 -13.69 -5.71
N VAL A 141 11.66 -13.29 -4.62
CA VAL A 141 12.74 -14.01 -3.96
C VAL A 141 12.32 -14.15 -2.50
N GLU A 142 12.01 -15.36 -2.06
CA GLU A 142 11.56 -15.66 -0.69
C GLU A 142 12.64 -16.44 0.05
N PHE A 143 13.07 -15.95 1.20
CA PHE A 143 14.08 -16.62 2.04
C PHE A 143 13.38 -17.53 3.05
N THR A 144 13.70 -18.82 3.06
CA THR A 144 13.15 -19.82 4.00
C THR A 144 14.11 -20.06 5.15
#